data_AF-A0A644X6K7-F1
#
_entry.id   AF-A0A644X6K7-F1
#
_cell.length_a   1.000
_cell.length_b   1.000
_cell.length_c   1.000
_cell.angle_alpha   90.00
_cell.angle_beta   90.00
_cell.angle_gamma   90.00
#
_symmetry.space_group_name_H-M   'P 1'
#
loop_
_entity.id
_entity.type
_entity.pdbx_description
1 polymer ?
#
loop_
_entity_poly.entity_id
_entity_poly.type
_entity_poly.pdbx_seq_one_letter_code
_entity_poly.pdbx_strand_id
1 'polypeptide(L)'
;MLPLAFPTVAAIGKLLSSRPEGWEESPIFAGETGEPLQETSWSRRVAAYGKRCGLTITAYHLRHAAALLLLRKGADAFTVQALLGHSTMQMTRTYVNLTAEDTRRGHGKAGVILSILGKGAPKNQRVRKF
;
A
#
# COMPACT_ATOMS: atom_id res chain seq x y z
N MET A 1 15.98 -6.20 9.86
CA MET A 1 16.10 -4.90 9.17
C MET A 1 14.95 -4.75 8.18
N LEU A 2 14.35 -3.55 8.07
CA LEU A 2 13.28 -3.28 7.09
C LEU A 2 13.92 -2.96 5.73
N PRO A 3 13.58 -3.67 4.64
CA PRO A 3 14.12 -3.35 3.32
C PRO A 3 13.50 -2.04 2.81
N LEU A 4 14.32 -1.01 2.63
CA LEU A 4 13.88 0.28 2.08
C LEU A 4 14.27 0.38 0.60
N ALA A 5 13.30 0.77 -0.23
CA ALA A 5 13.57 1.04 -1.64
C ALA A 5 14.42 2.31 -1.80
N PHE A 6 15.27 2.35 -2.84
CA PHE A 6 16.13 3.50 -3.12
C PHE A 6 15.39 4.84 -3.15
N PRO A 7 14.20 4.97 -3.79
CA PRO A 7 13.45 6.23 -3.76
C PRO A 7 13.06 6.68 -2.35
N THR A 8 12.76 5.72 -1.45
CA THR A 8 12.44 6.01 -0.05
C THR A 8 13.68 6.53 0.69
N VAL A 9 14.84 5.91 0.47
CA VAL A 9 16.12 6.36 1.05
C VAL A 9 16.45 7.77 0.56
N ALA A 10 16.32 8.03 -0.74
CA ALA A 10 16.55 9.36 -1.32
C ALA A 10 15.60 10.42 -0.73
N ALA A 11 14.32 10.08 -0.54
CA ALA A 11 13.35 10.99 0.08
C ALA A 11 13.68 11.29 1.55
N ILE A 12 14.11 10.29 2.31
CA ILE A 12 14.59 10.47 3.70
C ILE A 12 15.84 11.34 3.71
N GLY A 13 16.80 11.11 2.81
CA GLY A 13 17.99 11.94 2.67
C GLY A 13 17.63 13.41 2.40
N LYS A 14 16.67 13.66 1.50
CA LYS A 14 16.15 15.01 1.24
C LYS A 14 15.53 15.63 2.50
N LEU A 15 14.73 14.87 3.24
CA LEU A 15 14.13 15.33 4.50
C LEU A 15 15.22 15.73 5.52
N LEU A 16 16.24 14.89 5.70
CA LEU A 16 17.35 15.14 6.62
C LEU A 16 18.16 16.37 6.19
N SER A 17 18.40 16.57 4.89
CA SER A 17 19.11 17.74 4.36
C SER A 17 18.38 19.08 4.54
N SER A 18 17.06 19.04 4.76
CA SER A 18 16.23 20.23 4.98
C SER A 18 16.07 20.62 6.45
N ARG A 19 16.80 19.95 7.36
CA ARG A 19 16.69 20.22 8.80
C ARG A 19 17.37 21.54 9.18
N PRO A 20 16.80 22.26 10.16
CA PRO A 20 17.50 23.34 10.83
C PRO A 20 18.80 22.84 11.49
N GLU A 21 19.76 23.75 11.65
CA GLU A 21 20.96 23.50 12.45
C GLU A 21 20.58 23.26 13.92
N GLY A 22 21.23 22.30 14.60
CA GLY A 22 20.89 21.93 15.99
C GLY A 22 19.84 20.83 16.13
N TRP A 23 19.39 20.21 15.04
CA TRP A 23 18.40 19.10 15.02
C TRP A 23 19.05 17.73 14.77
N GLU A 24 20.33 17.58 15.14
CA GLU A 24 21.09 16.34 14.97
C GLU A 24 20.49 15.20 15.81
N GLU A 25 20.04 15.52 17.03
CA GLU A 25 19.40 14.58 17.96
C GLU A 25 17.88 14.42 17.72
N SER A 26 17.30 15.20 16.80
CA SER A 26 15.86 15.13 16.52
C SER A 26 15.48 13.85 15.75
N PRO A 27 14.32 13.22 16.06
CA PRO A 27 13.85 12.02 15.37
C PRO A 27 13.77 12.19 13.85
N ILE A 28 13.95 11.12 13.06
CA ILE A 28 13.88 11.15 11.58
C ILE A 28 12.63 11.92 11.11
N PHE A 29 11.49 11.61 11.72
CA PHE A 29 10.22 12.31 11.51
C PHE A 29 9.93 13.24 12.69
N ALA A 30 10.39 14.48 12.59
CA ALA A 30 10.13 15.53 13.57
C ALA A 30 8.95 16.43 13.15
N GLY A 31 8.28 17.00 14.15
CA GLY A 31 7.36 18.12 13.99
C GLY A 31 8.09 19.44 13.78
N GLU A 32 7.34 20.54 13.82
CA GLU A 32 7.88 21.89 13.56
C GLU A 32 8.82 22.41 14.67
N THR A 33 8.83 21.76 15.83
CA THR A 33 9.63 22.13 17.01
C THR A 33 10.83 21.20 17.25
N GLY A 34 11.10 20.24 16.36
CA GLY A 34 12.18 19.24 16.54
C GLY A 34 11.76 18.01 17.35
N GLU A 35 10.57 18.05 17.94
CA GLU A 35 9.96 16.95 18.70
C GLU A 35 9.43 15.83 17.80
N PRO A 36 9.22 14.60 18.32
CA PRO A 36 8.62 13.52 17.55
C PRO A 36 7.30 13.92 16.87
N LEU A 37 7.17 13.59 15.59
CA LEU A 37 5.96 13.86 14.82
C LEU A 37 4.75 13.14 15.45
N GLN A 38 3.76 13.92 15.86
CA GLN A 38 2.53 13.41 16.46
C GLN A 38 1.66 12.68 15.43
N GLU A 39 1.04 11.56 15.84
CA GLU A 39 0.17 10.75 14.98
C GLU A 39 -1.02 11.56 14.44
N THR A 40 -1.59 12.44 15.26
CA THR A 40 -2.69 13.33 14.87
C THR A 40 -2.27 14.31 13.78
N SER A 41 -1.06 14.87 13.88
CA SER A 41 -0.47 15.75 12.87
C SER A 41 -0.26 14.99 11.55
N TRP A 42 0.30 13.77 11.63
CA TRP A 42 0.45 12.91 10.46
C TRP A 42 -0.90 12.59 9.78
N SER A 43 -1.88 12.16 10.57
CA SER A 43 -3.22 11.81 10.08
C SER A 43 -3.90 13.01 9.40
N ARG A 44 -3.79 14.20 9.99
CA ARG A 44 -4.30 15.45 9.40
C ARG A 44 -3.60 15.77 8.08
N ARG A 45 -2.28 15.61 8.00
CA ARG A 45 -1.49 15.82 6.77
C ARG A 45 -1.95 14.86 5.66
N VAL A 46 -2.10 13.56 5.97
CA VAL A 46 -2.60 12.56 4.99
C VAL A 46 -4.00 12.91 4.49
N ALA A 47 -4.93 13.26 5.39
CA ALA A 47 -6.28 13.66 4.99
C ALA A 47 -6.29 14.92 4.12
N ALA A 48 -5.45 15.91 4.44
CA ALA A 48 -5.32 17.13 3.65
C ALA A 48 -4.78 16.85 2.24
N TYR A 49 -3.74 16.01 2.11
CA TYR A 49 -3.23 15.58 0.79
C TYR A 49 -4.26 14.78 0.02
N GLY A 50 -4.99 13.88 0.70
CA GLY A 50 -6.12 13.17 0.12
C GLY A 50 -7.11 14.13 -0.52
N LYS A 51 -7.59 15.13 0.25
CA LYS A 51 -8.54 16.13 -0.23
C LYS A 51 -8.03 16.90 -1.44
N ARG A 52 -6.74 17.26 -1.47
CA ARG A 52 -6.09 17.93 -2.62
C ARG A 52 -6.07 17.04 -3.88
N CYS A 53 -6.04 15.73 -3.71
CA CYS A 53 -6.14 14.75 -4.79
C CYS A 53 -7.58 14.33 -5.11
N GLY A 54 -8.60 14.91 -4.44
CA GLY A 54 -10.00 14.49 -4.59
C GLY A 54 -10.33 13.14 -3.93
N LEU A 55 -9.54 12.72 -2.94
CA LEU A 55 -9.65 11.42 -2.26
C LEU A 55 -9.93 11.59 -0.76
N THR A 56 -10.77 10.74 -0.18
CA THR A 56 -10.95 10.65 1.28
C THR A 56 -10.09 9.50 1.80
N ILE A 57 -8.87 9.80 2.26
CA ILE A 57 -7.91 8.77 2.70
C ILE A 57 -7.32 9.05 4.08
N THR A 58 -6.84 7.99 4.72
CA THR A 58 -6.15 7.99 6.02
C THR A 58 -4.83 7.25 5.91
N ALA A 59 -3.97 7.34 6.94
CA ALA A 59 -2.73 6.57 7.00
C ALA A 59 -2.97 5.05 6.89
N TYR A 60 -4.09 4.55 7.43
CA TYR A 60 -4.49 3.16 7.30
C TYR A 60 -4.74 2.76 5.84
N HIS A 61 -5.41 3.61 5.05
CA HIS A 61 -5.63 3.33 3.62
C HIS A 61 -4.32 3.25 2.84
N LEU A 62 -3.33 4.10 3.16
CA LEU A 62 -2.00 4.03 2.56
C LEU A 62 -1.29 2.73 2.90
N ARG A 63 -1.33 2.31 4.18
CA ARG A 63 -0.78 1.03 4.63
C ARG A 63 -1.43 -0.14 3.92
N HIS A 64 -2.76 -0.13 3.81
CA HIS A 64 -3.51 -1.18 3.14
C HIS A 64 -3.19 -1.25 1.65
N ALA A 65 -3.10 -0.11 0.97
CA ALA A 65 -2.73 -0.04 -0.43
C ALA A 65 -1.30 -0.59 -0.68
N ALA A 66 -0.34 -0.23 0.18
CA ALA A 66 1.03 -0.74 0.07
C ALA A 66 1.08 -2.27 0.20
N ALA A 67 0.36 -2.83 1.18
CA ALA A 67 0.25 -4.27 1.39
C ALA A 67 -0.31 -4.99 0.15
N LEU A 68 -1.45 -4.49 -0.36
CA LEU A 68 -2.12 -5.06 -1.52
C LEU A 68 -1.25 -4.98 -2.79
N LEU A 69 -0.54 -3.86 -2.98
CA LEU A 69 0.37 -3.68 -4.11
C LEU A 69 1.54 -4.67 -4.04
N LEU A 70 2.13 -4.89 -2.86
CA LEU A 70 3.20 -5.87 -2.69
C LEU A 70 2.72 -7.28 -3.03
N LEU A 71 1.57 -7.70 -2.49
CA LEU A 71 0.99 -9.01 -2.77
C LEU A 71 0.69 -9.21 -4.26
N ARG A 72 0.10 -8.21 -4.91
CA ARG A 72 -0.20 -8.23 -6.35
C ARG A 72 1.04 -8.27 -7.23
N LYS A 73 2.18 -7.80 -6.73
CA LYS A 73 3.47 -7.90 -7.40
C LYS A 73 4.23 -9.19 -7.07
N GLY A 74 3.58 -10.12 -6.35
CA GLY A 74 4.11 -11.45 -6.07
C GLY A 74 4.89 -11.56 -4.76
N ALA A 75 4.84 -10.55 -3.88
CA ALA A 75 5.39 -10.70 -2.55
C ALA A 75 4.56 -11.71 -1.75
N ASP A 76 5.24 -12.55 -0.98
CA ASP A 76 4.58 -13.52 -0.12
C ASP A 76 3.90 -12.83 1.08
N ALA A 77 2.79 -13.41 1.57
CA ALA A 77 2.00 -12.83 2.65
C ALA A 77 2.77 -12.71 3.98
N PHE A 78 3.69 -13.63 4.27
CA PHE A 78 4.56 -13.57 5.43
C PHE A 78 5.59 -12.43 5.31
N THR A 79 6.18 -12.20 4.13
CA THR A 79 7.03 -11.04 3.86
C THR A 79 6.27 -9.73 4.05
N VAL A 80 5.05 -9.63 3.52
CA VAL A 80 4.21 -8.42 3.69
C VAL A 80 3.84 -8.22 5.16
N GLN A 81 3.49 -9.28 5.90
CA GLN A 81 3.22 -9.21 7.33
C GLN A 81 4.44 -8.75 8.14
N ALA A 82 5.63 -9.29 7.84
CA ALA A 82 6.87 -8.90 8.49
C ALA A 82 7.21 -7.43 8.22
N LEU A 83 6.97 -6.95 7.00
CA LEU A 83 7.24 -5.56 6.59
C LEU A 83 6.26 -4.55 7.23
N LEU A 84 5.02 -4.96 7.49
CA LEU A 84 4.00 -4.07 8.06
C LEU A 84 3.99 -4.05 9.59
N GLY A 85 4.70 -4.99 10.23
CA GLY A 85 4.83 -5.09 11.68
C GLY A 85 3.53 -5.51 12.35
N HIS A 86 3.43 -6.79 12.73
CA HIS A 86 2.36 -7.41 13.53
C HIS A 86 0.94 -6.83 13.36
N SER A 87 0.54 -6.47 12.13
CA SER A 87 -0.88 -6.33 11.83
C SER A 87 -1.51 -7.67 12.20
N THR A 88 -2.45 -7.66 13.14
CA THR A 88 -3.06 -8.85 13.76
C THR A 88 -3.31 -9.95 12.72
N MET A 89 -3.21 -11.23 13.08
CA MET A 89 -3.38 -12.37 12.16
C MET A 89 -4.66 -12.28 11.28
N GLN A 90 -5.65 -11.51 11.73
CA GLN A 90 -6.86 -11.11 11.01
C GLN A 90 -6.58 -10.29 9.73
N MET A 91 -5.65 -9.33 9.76
CA MET A 91 -5.22 -8.55 8.60
C MET A 91 -4.49 -9.42 7.57
N THR A 92 -3.61 -10.32 8.03
CA THR A 92 -2.95 -11.29 7.14
C THR A 92 -3.98 -12.19 6.44
N ARG A 93 -5.01 -12.67 7.14
CA ARG A 93 -6.10 -13.45 6.52
C ARG A 93 -6.85 -12.66 5.45
N THR A 94 -7.16 -11.39 5.69
CA THR A 94 -7.77 -10.51 4.68
C THR A 94 -6.90 -10.39 3.43
N TYR A 95 -5.59 -10.20 3.61
CA TYR A 95 -4.63 -10.12 2.51
C TYR A 95 -4.52 -11.42 1.70
N VAL A 96 -4.46 -12.56 2.38
CA VAL A 96 -4.45 -13.88 1.71
C VAL A 96 -5.75 -14.10 0.93
N ASN A 97 -6.91 -13.79 1.51
CA ASN A 97 -8.19 -13.92 0.83
C ASN A 97 -8.27 -13.06 -0.44
N LEU A 98 -7.77 -11.81 -0.38
CA LEU A 98 -7.69 -10.92 -1.54
C LEU A 98 -6.78 -11.50 -2.65
N THR A 99 -5.63 -12.10 -2.30
CA THR A 99 -4.78 -12.78 -3.29
C THR A 99 -5.45 -14.00 -3.91
N ALA A 100 -6.23 -14.77 -3.15
CA ALA A 100 -6.95 -15.93 -3.68
C ALA A 100 -8.04 -15.52 -4.67
N GLU A 101 -8.75 -14.40 -4.43
CA GLU A 101 -9.68 -13.82 -5.39
C GLU A 101 -8.97 -13.28 -6.64
N ASP A 102 -7.85 -12.60 -6.48
CA ASP A 102 -7.03 -12.10 -7.58
C ASP A 102 -6.51 -13.24 -8.46
N THR A 103 -5.99 -14.31 -7.85
CA THR A 103 -5.55 -15.55 -8.53
C THR A 103 -6.72 -16.24 -9.25
N ARG A 104 -7.88 -16.37 -8.59
CA ARG A 104 -9.08 -16.97 -9.21
C ARG A 104 -9.55 -16.17 -10.42
N ARG A 105 -9.51 -14.84 -10.34
CA ARG A 105 -9.84 -13.94 -11.44
C ARG A 105 -8.81 -13.99 -12.57
N GLY A 106 -7.52 -14.08 -12.23
CA GLY A 106 -6.43 -14.28 -13.20
C GLY A 106 -6.59 -15.60 -13.95
N HIS A 107 -6.84 -16.69 -13.24
CA HIS A 107 -7.12 -18.00 -13.82
C HIS A 107 -8.37 -17.97 -14.72
N GLY A 108 -9.48 -17.37 -14.27
CA GLY A 108 -10.69 -17.22 -15.06
C GLY A 108 -10.49 -16.41 -16.35
N LYS A 109 -9.64 -15.37 -16.30
CA LYS A 109 -9.27 -14.56 -17.48
C LYS A 109 -8.34 -15.30 -18.44
N ALA A 110 -7.34 -16.02 -17.91
CA ALA A 110 -6.44 -16.82 -18.73
C ALA A 110 -7.19 -17.98 -19.39
N GLY A 111 -8.22 -18.50 -18.72
CA GLY A 111 -9.18 -19.43 -19.29
C GLY A 111 -8.52 -20.64 -19.92
N VAL A 112 -7.39 -21.13 -19.39
CA VAL A 112 -6.51 -22.10 -20.06
C VAL A 112 -7.26 -23.37 -20.49
N ILE A 113 -8.10 -23.91 -19.61
CA ILE A 113 -8.96 -25.06 -19.93
C ILE A 113 -10.15 -24.66 -20.82
N LEU A 114 -10.70 -23.45 -20.66
CA LEU A 114 -11.79 -22.93 -21.51
C LEU A 114 -11.33 -22.69 -22.96
N SER A 115 -10.09 -22.24 -23.17
CA SER A 115 -9.47 -22.06 -24.48
C SER A 115 -9.13 -23.39 -25.13
N ILE A 116 -8.67 -24.38 -24.35
CA ILE A 116 -8.42 -25.74 -24.84
C ILE A 116 -9.74 -26.45 -25.20
N LEU A 117 -10.82 -26.21 -24.45
CA LEU A 117 -12.14 -26.81 -24.68
C LEU A 117 -12.99 -26.07 -25.73
N GLY A 118 -12.43 -25.10 -26.47
CA GLY A 118 -13.12 -24.43 -27.58
C GLY A 118 -14.30 -23.53 -27.19
N LYS A 119 -14.53 -23.25 -25.90
CA LYS A 119 -15.58 -22.34 -25.43
C LYS A 119 -14.94 -20.97 -25.12
N GLY A 120 -14.92 -20.10 -26.13
CA GLY A 120 -14.39 -18.75 -26.04
C GLY A 120 -14.91 -18.00 -24.80
N ALA A 121 -13.99 -17.30 -24.11
CA ALA A 121 -14.29 -16.56 -22.88
C ALA A 121 -15.54 -15.65 -23.04
N PRO A 122 -16.40 -15.54 -22.01
CA PRO A 122 -17.59 -14.72 -22.09
C PRO A 122 -17.20 -13.26 -22.36
N LYS A 123 -17.70 -12.70 -23.48
CA LYS A 123 -17.51 -11.29 -23.83
C LYS A 123 -18.09 -10.42 -22.72
N ASN A 124 -17.29 -9.51 -22.17
CA ASN A 124 -17.73 -8.49 -21.22
C ASN A 124 -18.95 -7.74 -21.77
N GLN A 125 -20.13 -8.06 -21.27
CA GLN A 125 -21.36 -7.37 -21.63
C GLN A 125 -21.36 -6.02 -20.91
N ARG A 126 -21.09 -4.95 -21.65
CA ARG A 126 -21.24 -3.57 -21.15
C ARG A 126 -22.72 -3.38 -20.77
N VAL A 127 -22.99 -3.30 -19.47
CA VAL A 127 -24.29 -2.92 -18.94
C VAL A 127 -24.56 -1.48 -19.37
N ARG A 128 -25.48 -1.29 -20.32
CA ARG A 128 -26.06 0.02 -20.63
C ARG A 128 -27.00 0.37 -19.47
N LYS A 129 -26.68 1.44 -18.75
CA LYS A 129 -27.61 2.08 -17.82
C LYS A 129 -28.83 2.59 -18.61
N PHE A 130 -30.02 2.20 -18.16
CA PHE A 130 -31.26 2.93 -18.42
C PHE A 130 -31.47 3.94 -17.30
#